data_AF-A0A9D2EQ70-F1
#
_entry.id   AF-A0A9D2EQ70-F1
#
_cell.length_a   1.000
_cell.length_b   1.000
_cell.length_c   1.000
_cell.angle_alpha   90.00
_cell.angle_beta   90.00
_cell.angle_gamma   90.00
#
_symmetry.space_group_name_H-M   'P 1'
#
loop_
_entity.id
_entity.type
_entity.pdbx_description
1 polymer ?
#
loop_
_entity_poly.entity_id
_entity_poly.type
_entity_poly.pdbx_seq_one_letter_code
_entity_poly.pdbx_strand_id
1 'polypeptide(L)'
;MKRTIQALGMTAALLAVLLLGGCSIFGGAPESGADFTAESAQPTAEPTPQAEPVPNPLTGVADADYTNCRPVAVTLRTLDGAMPQWGLSSADVLVEGVSEGTTASLMALYANVDNISKVGPVGPGRDLLLQLALPLNAVPVHIDKNIYASNLLNTLSYQDLDGYHIGKAAFAFDQDRQNAGYREENCWYTTGEMIRNGLSNYGTTLEGANTPLFVFGERPAVAEAARNATALTVTFSPSDSEQLTYAADTGLYVKTNADGSATTDADNGQQVAFTNVFVLYASSGIKDDGYTRDYDLTGGTGLYLTGGAWEQIHWTKEDATGPLQLTDANGQTLVVSPGKSFIAIWGGYYGQGLTLTGADGTQQTLPEKPALLESGVSDEAAAAAQAEFDAQQKIIDAQAAVEEANAQLPDAQTALEEAQAALDEDSENADLIAKRDEAQALVDSLNQTIADNQAILDAAGVSAEPTPAPEESASSEG
;
A
#
# COMPACT_ATOMS: atom_id res chain seq x y z
N MET A 1 59.62 -26.04 15.75
CA MET A 1 61.04 -26.34 16.07
C MET A 1 61.72 -24.99 16.34
N LYS A 2 62.15 -24.74 17.59
CA LYS A 2 63.15 -23.74 18.10
C LYS A 2 63.22 -22.36 17.39
N ARG A 3 63.18 -21.18 18.02
CA ARG A 3 63.41 -20.77 19.43
C ARG A 3 63.35 -19.22 19.48
N THR A 4 62.67 -18.63 20.48
CA THR A 4 63.12 -17.53 21.40
C THR A 4 63.59 -16.16 20.82
N ILE A 5 63.41 -14.96 21.41
CA ILE A 5 63.02 -14.45 22.74
C ILE A 5 63.00 -12.89 22.70
N GLN A 6 62.05 -12.27 23.43
CA GLN A 6 62.10 -11.04 24.30
C GLN A 6 62.71 -9.71 23.79
N ALA A 7 62.40 -8.51 24.32
CA ALA A 7 61.34 -7.91 25.17
C ALA A 7 61.75 -6.44 25.46
N LEU A 8 60.85 -5.71 26.15
CA LEU A 8 61.01 -4.43 26.89
C LEU A 8 61.06 -3.14 26.05
N GLY A 9 60.34 -2.04 26.36
CA GLY A 9 59.56 -1.66 27.54
C GLY A 9 60.03 -0.29 28.10
N MET A 10 59.08 0.51 28.65
CA MET A 10 59.21 1.72 29.50
C MET A 10 59.17 3.11 28.82
N THR A 11 58.05 3.88 28.92
CA THR A 11 57.61 4.87 29.98
C THR A 11 58.43 6.17 29.99
N ALA A 12 57.89 7.35 29.63
CA ALA A 12 56.98 8.27 30.35
C ALA A 12 57.71 9.48 31.00
N ALA A 13 57.13 10.68 30.84
CA ALA A 13 57.08 11.82 31.79
C ALA A 13 57.47 13.22 31.23
N LEU A 14 56.51 14.14 31.42
CA LEU A 14 56.52 15.60 31.45
C LEU A 14 57.73 16.23 32.18
N LEU A 15 58.19 17.43 31.74
CA LEU A 15 58.02 18.71 32.47
C LEU A 15 58.57 19.93 31.69
N ALA A 16 57.92 21.09 31.89
CA ALA A 16 58.17 22.40 31.29
C ALA A 16 59.25 23.23 31.99
N VAL A 17 59.89 24.19 31.29
CA VAL A 17 60.43 25.45 31.85
C VAL A 17 60.42 26.58 30.79
N LEU A 18 59.86 27.73 31.19
CA LEU A 18 59.89 29.04 30.49
C LEU A 18 61.26 29.73 30.58
N LEU A 19 61.62 30.52 29.56
CA LEU A 19 62.55 31.65 29.68
C LEU A 19 62.05 32.86 28.87
N LEU A 20 61.81 33.97 29.58
CA LEU A 20 61.56 35.32 29.09
C LEU A 20 62.88 36.04 28.78
N GLY A 21 62.86 36.98 27.82
CA GLY A 21 63.91 37.99 27.67
C GLY A 21 63.76 38.81 26.39
N GLY A 22 63.12 39.98 26.49
CA GLY A 22 62.98 40.94 25.40
C GLY A 22 64.17 41.88 25.22
N CYS A 23 64.18 42.58 24.09
CA CYS A 23 64.83 43.88 23.91
C CYS A 23 64.11 44.66 22.81
N SER A 24 63.44 45.73 23.22
CA SER A 24 63.02 46.85 22.37
C SER A 24 64.07 47.95 22.47
N ILE A 25 64.47 48.51 21.32
CA ILE A 25 65.30 49.71 21.25
C ILE A 25 64.61 50.71 20.31
N PHE A 26 64.69 51.98 20.72
CA PHE A 26 64.46 53.24 20.01
C PHE A 26 63.05 53.86 20.03
N GLY A 27 62.91 54.87 20.90
CA GLY A 27 62.02 56.00 20.74
C GLY A 27 62.72 57.16 20.02
N GLY A 28 61.92 57.97 19.31
CA GLY A 28 62.31 59.25 18.72
C GLY A 28 61.69 59.53 17.35
N ALA A 29 60.42 59.96 17.33
CA ALA A 29 59.74 60.60 16.19
C ALA A 29 60.14 62.10 16.08
N PRO A 30 59.77 62.91 15.04
CA PRO A 30 58.42 63.03 14.44
C PRO A 30 58.39 63.03 12.88
N GLU A 31 57.42 62.36 12.25
CA GLU A 31 56.13 62.84 11.71
C GLU A 31 56.11 63.04 10.18
N SER A 32 55.41 62.12 9.50
CA SER A 32 54.42 62.40 8.45
C SER A 32 53.62 61.11 8.24
N GLY A 33 52.47 61.02 8.88
CA GLY A 33 51.62 59.83 8.90
C GLY A 33 50.88 59.60 7.58
N ALA A 34 51.03 58.39 7.04
CA ALA A 34 50.01 57.76 6.21
C ALA A 34 49.36 56.68 7.07
N ASP A 35 48.05 56.80 7.25
CA ASP A 35 47.20 55.95 8.06
C ASP A 35 47.05 54.58 7.38
N PHE A 36 47.44 53.51 8.07
CA PHE A 36 47.04 52.14 7.72
C PHE A 36 46.66 51.43 9.02
N THR A 37 45.36 51.47 9.33
CA THR A 37 44.73 50.59 10.30
C THR A 37 44.82 49.15 9.78
N ALA A 38 45.64 48.33 10.43
CA ALA A 38 45.61 46.88 10.24
C ALA A 38 44.40 46.32 10.98
N GLU A 39 43.36 45.98 10.23
CA GLU A 39 42.16 45.32 10.72
C GLU A 39 42.50 43.87 11.09
N SER A 40 42.28 43.52 12.36
CA SER A 40 42.47 42.18 12.88
C SER A 40 41.38 41.27 12.32
N ALA A 41 41.73 40.36 11.42
CA ALA A 41 40.80 39.37 10.89
C ALA A 41 40.24 38.49 12.03
N GLN A 42 38.93 38.56 12.25
CA GLN A 42 38.22 37.61 13.12
C GLN A 42 38.23 36.22 12.48
N PRO A 43 38.29 35.14 13.29
CA PRO A 43 38.21 33.78 12.77
C PRO A 43 36.83 33.55 12.16
N THR A 44 36.81 33.21 10.87
CA THR A 44 35.62 32.73 10.15
C THR A 44 35.08 31.50 10.88
N ALA A 45 33.82 31.55 11.29
CA ALA A 45 33.14 30.40 11.87
C ALA A 45 33.15 29.24 10.86
N GLU A 46 33.59 28.07 11.33
CA GLU A 46 33.55 26.82 10.56
C GLU A 46 32.07 26.53 10.23
N PRO A 47 31.72 26.23 8.95
CA PRO A 47 30.34 26.00 8.59
C PRO A 47 29.82 24.81 9.38
N THR A 48 28.70 25.01 10.08
CA THR A 48 28.00 23.94 10.79
C THR A 48 27.62 22.87 9.75
N PRO A 49 27.96 21.59 9.95
CA PRO A 49 27.60 20.55 8.99
C PRO A 49 26.08 20.56 8.77
N GLN A 50 25.65 20.81 7.53
CA GLN A 50 24.26 20.65 7.14
C GLN A 50 23.93 19.16 7.25
N ALA A 51 22.87 18.82 7.99
CA ALA A 51 22.42 17.42 8.10
C ALA A 51 22.13 16.88 6.70
N GLU A 52 22.62 15.66 6.42
CA GLU A 52 22.31 15.00 5.16
C GLU A 52 20.80 14.70 5.09
N PRO A 53 20.15 14.94 3.94
CA PRO A 53 18.72 14.66 3.79
C PRO A 53 18.43 13.19 4.05
N VAL A 54 17.36 12.90 4.78
CA VAL A 54 16.94 11.54 5.08
C VAL A 54 16.31 10.95 3.81
N PRO A 55 16.80 9.81 3.28
CA PRO A 55 16.23 9.19 2.08
C PRO A 55 14.83 8.64 2.35
N ASN A 56 14.11 8.29 1.29
CA ASN A 56 12.80 7.69 1.36
C ASN A 56 12.84 6.42 2.24
N PRO A 57 12.11 6.36 3.37
CA PRO A 57 12.17 5.23 4.30
C PRO A 57 11.60 3.93 3.71
N LEU A 58 10.80 4.00 2.63
CA LEU A 58 10.15 2.85 2.01
C LEU A 58 10.89 2.31 0.78
N THR A 59 11.75 3.13 0.16
CA THR A 59 12.48 2.74 -1.06
C THR A 59 13.98 2.90 -0.97
N GLY A 60 14.52 3.62 0.03
CA GLY A 60 15.94 3.93 0.14
C GLY A 60 16.47 4.91 -0.92
N VAL A 61 15.61 5.48 -1.76
CA VAL A 61 15.99 6.47 -2.78
C VAL A 61 16.13 7.85 -2.13
N ALA A 62 17.18 8.59 -2.48
CA ALA A 62 17.45 9.95 -1.99
C ALA A 62 16.96 11.01 -3.00
N ASP A 63 15.65 11.03 -3.26
CA ASP A 63 14.96 11.93 -4.20
C ASP A 63 14.36 13.17 -3.53
N ALA A 64 14.14 13.14 -2.22
CA ALA A 64 13.73 14.26 -1.38
C ALA A 64 14.28 14.11 0.05
N ASP A 65 13.94 15.06 0.94
CA ASP A 65 14.20 14.94 2.38
C ASP A 65 12.92 14.45 3.08
N TYR A 66 12.98 13.25 3.65
CA TYR A 66 11.87 12.61 4.36
C TYR A 66 11.94 12.82 5.87
N THR A 67 12.75 13.77 6.34
CA THR A 67 12.82 14.12 7.75
C THR A 67 11.45 14.53 8.27
N ASN A 68 10.99 13.86 9.34
CA ASN A 68 9.67 14.07 9.96
C ASN A 68 8.47 13.82 9.02
N CYS A 69 8.62 13.04 7.95
CA CYS A 69 7.49 12.65 7.09
C CYS A 69 6.94 11.28 7.50
N ARG A 70 5.76 11.23 8.13
CA ARG A 70 5.08 9.96 8.39
C ARG A 70 4.56 9.37 7.08
N PRO A 71 4.79 8.07 6.81
CA PRO A 71 4.18 7.42 5.66
C PRO A 71 2.65 7.41 5.76
N VAL A 72 1.98 7.19 4.64
CA VAL A 72 0.53 7.00 4.55
C VAL A 72 0.25 5.63 3.99
N ALA A 73 -0.65 4.89 4.64
CA ALA A 73 -1.03 3.52 4.31
C ALA A 73 -2.50 3.48 3.89
N VAL A 74 -2.78 3.44 2.58
CA VAL A 74 -4.15 3.45 2.05
C VAL A 74 -4.59 2.03 1.71
N THR A 75 -5.63 1.53 2.35
CA THR A 75 -6.24 0.25 1.97
C THR A 75 -7.09 0.43 0.72
N LEU A 76 -6.96 -0.48 -0.24
CA LEU A 76 -7.59 -0.43 -1.56
C LEU A 76 -8.52 -1.63 -1.75
N ARG A 77 -9.61 -1.40 -2.49
CA ARG A 77 -10.47 -2.49 -2.96
C ARG A 77 -9.78 -3.28 -4.08
N THR A 78 -9.99 -4.59 -4.06
CA THR A 78 -9.39 -5.59 -4.97
C THR A 78 -10.43 -6.52 -5.59
N LEU A 79 -11.69 -6.43 -5.14
CA LEU A 79 -12.79 -7.24 -5.66
C LEU A 79 -13.09 -6.93 -7.13
N ASP A 80 -13.84 -7.82 -7.77
CA ASP A 80 -14.37 -7.61 -9.12
C ASP A 80 -15.04 -6.24 -9.24
N GLY A 81 -14.69 -5.52 -10.31
CA GLY A 81 -15.15 -4.15 -10.53
C GLY A 81 -14.36 -3.06 -9.78
N ALA A 82 -13.38 -3.39 -8.93
CA ALA A 82 -12.53 -2.36 -8.29
C ALA A 82 -11.37 -1.90 -9.18
N MET A 83 -11.01 -2.68 -10.20
CA MET A 83 -9.87 -2.43 -11.09
C MET A 83 -10.27 -1.66 -12.37
N PRO A 84 -9.38 -0.83 -12.94
CA PRO A 84 -8.07 -0.44 -12.40
C PRO A 84 -8.18 0.52 -11.21
N GLN A 85 -7.31 0.36 -10.21
CA GLN A 85 -7.21 1.27 -9.06
C GLN A 85 -6.41 2.53 -9.41
N TRP A 86 -6.70 3.63 -8.72
CA TRP A 86 -5.91 4.87 -8.73
C TRP A 86 -4.75 4.80 -7.74
N GLY A 87 -3.60 5.34 -8.14
CA GLY A 87 -2.45 5.62 -7.27
C GLY A 87 -1.43 4.48 -7.13
N LEU A 88 -1.70 3.30 -7.71
CA LEU A 88 -0.79 2.14 -7.65
C LEU A 88 0.60 2.45 -8.20
N SER A 89 0.68 3.22 -9.28
CA SER A 89 1.94 3.56 -9.93
C SER A 89 2.79 4.52 -9.10
N SER A 90 2.17 5.36 -8.26
CA SER A 90 2.85 6.31 -7.37
C SER A 90 3.24 5.70 -6.01
N ALA A 91 2.66 4.56 -5.63
CA ALA A 91 2.97 3.90 -4.37
C ALA A 91 4.45 3.48 -4.30
N ASP A 92 5.05 3.64 -3.12
CA ASP A 92 6.41 3.20 -2.82
C ASP A 92 6.44 1.68 -2.56
N VAL A 93 5.41 1.19 -1.85
CA VAL A 93 5.24 -0.23 -1.54
C VAL A 93 3.78 -0.63 -1.71
N LEU A 94 3.54 -1.76 -2.37
CA LEU A 94 2.25 -2.46 -2.33
C LEU A 94 2.37 -3.68 -1.43
N VAL A 95 1.39 -3.88 -0.55
CA VAL A 95 1.28 -5.05 0.34
C VAL A 95 -0.04 -5.75 0.06
N GLU A 96 0.01 -7.05 -0.16
CA GLU A 96 -1.15 -7.84 -0.55
C GLU A 96 -1.20 -9.18 0.17
N GLY A 97 -2.40 -9.58 0.60
CA GLY A 97 -2.62 -10.87 1.28
C GLY A 97 -4.08 -11.08 1.62
N VAL A 98 -4.50 -12.35 1.71
CA VAL A 98 -5.89 -12.70 2.02
C VAL A 98 -6.19 -12.35 3.47
N SER A 99 -7.08 -11.39 3.70
CA SER A 99 -7.47 -11.01 5.06
C SER A 99 -8.78 -11.64 5.47
N GLU A 100 -9.80 -11.60 4.61
CA GLU A 100 -11.14 -12.11 4.85
C GLU A 100 -11.55 -13.02 3.70
N GLY A 101 -12.02 -14.20 4.09
CA GLY A 101 -12.37 -15.28 3.19
C GLY A 101 -11.28 -15.70 2.23
N THR A 102 -11.50 -15.40 0.94
CA THR A 102 -10.69 -15.90 -0.18
C THR A 102 -10.17 -14.80 -1.11
N THR A 103 -10.43 -13.52 -0.80
CA THR A 103 -9.94 -12.38 -1.60
C THR A 103 -8.75 -11.73 -0.90
N ALA A 104 -7.69 -11.45 -1.64
CA ALA A 104 -6.56 -10.66 -1.18
C ALA A 104 -6.98 -9.20 -0.96
N SER A 105 -6.62 -8.62 0.18
CA SER A 105 -6.70 -7.19 0.41
C SER A 105 -5.39 -6.53 0.00
N LEU A 106 -5.47 -5.30 -0.54
CA LEU A 106 -4.33 -4.53 -1.01
C LEU A 106 -4.16 -3.27 -0.17
N MET A 107 -2.91 -2.90 0.14
CA MET A 107 -2.54 -1.64 0.75
C MET A 107 -1.43 -0.98 -0.05
N ALA A 108 -1.61 0.31 -0.34
CA ALA A 108 -0.60 1.16 -0.95
C ALA A 108 0.05 2.05 0.13
N LEU A 109 1.37 1.96 0.25
CA LEU A 109 2.18 2.78 1.15
C LEU A 109 2.90 3.87 0.37
N TYR A 110 2.83 5.09 0.91
CA TYR A 110 3.49 6.28 0.37
C TYR A 110 4.35 6.89 1.48
N ALA A 111 5.63 7.11 1.21
CA ALA A 111 6.56 7.69 2.17
C ALA A 111 6.25 9.16 2.45
N ASN A 112 5.63 9.85 1.48
CA ASN A 112 5.17 11.21 1.61
C ASN A 112 3.77 11.35 1.00
N VAL A 113 2.87 11.98 1.75
CA VAL A 113 1.50 12.30 1.34
C VAL A 113 1.44 13.17 0.07
N ASP A 114 2.47 13.96 -0.21
CA ASP A 114 2.52 14.82 -1.40
C ASP A 114 2.63 14.01 -2.70
N ASN A 115 3.00 12.73 -2.61
CA ASN A 115 3.02 11.81 -3.74
C ASN A 115 1.63 11.21 -4.05
N ILE A 116 0.59 11.58 -3.30
CA ILE A 116 -0.77 11.08 -3.46
C ILE A 116 -1.61 12.09 -4.24
N SER A 117 -1.59 12.00 -5.58
CA SER A 117 -2.49 12.78 -6.45
C SER A 117 -3.94 12.35 -6.25
N LYS A 118 -4.18 11.05 -6.40
CA LYS A 118 -5.47 10.38 -6.25
C LYS A 118 -5.23 8.90 -5.97
N VAL A 119 -5.90 8.36 -4.96
CA VAL A 119 -5.76 6.96 -4.57
C VAL A 119 -7.11 6.35 -4.16
N GLY A 120 -7.39 5.16 -4.67
CA GLY A 120 -8.64 4.43 -4.46
C GLY A 120 -8.86 3.36 -5.54
N PRO A 121 -10.01 2.67 -5.58
CA PRO A 121 -11.11 2.83 -4.65
C PRO A 121 -10.70 2.46 -3.22
N VAL A 122 -10.98 3.32 -2.25
CA VAL A 122 -10.54 3.10 -0.87
C VAL A 122 -11.36 1.96 -0.27
N GLY A 123 -10.63 0.97 0.24
CA GLY A 123 -11.19 -0.23 0.84
C GLY A 123 -11.25 -0.15 2.37
N PRO A 124 -11.83 -1.17 3.00
CA PRO A 124 -11.97 -1.24 4.44
C PRO A 124 -10.69 -1.73 5.12
N GLY A 125 -10.39 -1.21 6.32
CA GLY A 125 -9.18 -1.52 7.06
C GLY A 125 -9.15 -2.99 7.53
N ARG A 126 -7.98 -3.64 7.39
CA ARG A 126 -7.76 -5.04 7.76
C ARG A 126 -6.49 -5.19 8.58
N ASP A 127 -6.58 -5.95 9.68
CA ASP A 127 -5.51 -6.03 10.67
C ASP A 127 -4.22 -6.65 10.12
N LEU A 128 -4.31 -7.59 9.17
CA LEU A 128 -3.15 -8.16 8.48
C LEU A 128 -2.24 -7.07 7.88
N LEU A 129 -2.84 -6.14 7.13
CA LEU A 129 -2.09 -5.08 6.43
C LEU A 129 -1.62 -4.01 7.40
N LEU A 130 -2.46 -3.65 8.39
CA LEU A 130 -2.11 -2.69 9.43
C LEU A 130 -0.86 -3.12 10.19
N GLN A 131 -0.70 -4.40 10.51
CA GLN A 131 0.48 -4.90 11.21
C GLN A 131 1.81 -4.71 10.46
N LEU A 132 1.78 -4.46 9.14
CA LEU A 132 2.97 -4.01 8.40
C LEU A 132 3.13 -2.48 8.35
N ALA A 133 2.03 -1.72 8.41
CA ALA A 133 2.05 -0.27 8.36
C ALA A 133 2.42 0.39 9.70
N LEU A 134 1.87 -0.11 10.81
CA LEU A 134 2.02 0.52 12.14
C LEU A 134 3.48 0.68 12.61
N PRO A 135 4.39 -0.30 12.42
CA PRO A 135 5.80 -0.14 12.80
C PRO A 135 6.54 0.97 12.05
N LEU A 136 6.02 1.39 10.89
CA LEU A 136 6.56 2.49 10.09
C LEU A 136 6.11 3.86 10.60
N ASN A 137 5.27 3.87 11.64
CA ASN A 137 4.51 5.03 12.10
C ASN A 137 3.63 5.65 11.00
N ALA A 138 3.18 4.83 10.05
CA ALA A 138 2.34 5.25 8.95
C ALA A 138 0.93 5.61 9.42
N VAL A 139 0.27 6.57 8.77
CA VAL A 139 -1.15 6.86 8.97
C VAL A 139 -2.01 5.88 8.19
N PRO A 140 -2.83 5.02 8.85
CA PRO A 140 -3.81 4.20 8.17
C PRO A 140 -4.93 5.05 7.59
N VAL A 141 -5.30 4.81 6.34
CA VAL A 141 -6.39 5.48 5.63
C VAL A 141 -7.26 4.41 4.98
N HIS A 142 -8.54 4.37 5.33
CA HIS A 142 -9.49 3.38 4.85
C HIS A 142 -10.93 3.90 4.98
N ILE A 143 -11.90 3.20 4.42
CA ILE A 143 -13.33 3.46 4.64
C ILE A 143 -13.91 2.24 5.35
N ASP A 144 -14.30 2.42 6.61
CA ASP A 144 -14.73 1.34 7.51
C ASP A 144 -13.59 0.36 7.83
N LYS A 145 -13.79 -0.52 8.82
CA LYS A 145 -12.82 -1.53 9.26
C LYS A 145 -13.51 -2.67 10.00
N ASN A 146 -12.97 -3.87 9.88
CA ASN A 146 -13.51 -5.01 10.60
C ASN A 146 -13.19 -4.94 12.11
N ILE A 147 -13.82 -5.83 12.88
CA ILE A 147 -13.67 -5.84 14.36
C ILE A 147 -12.22 -6.07 14.79
N TYR A 148 -11.44 -6.87 14.07
CA TYR A 148 -10.05 -7.15 14.40
C TYR A 148 -9.15 -5.95 14.16
N ALA A 149 -9.31 -5.23 13.05
CA ALA A 149 -8.61 -3.98 12.79
C ALA A 149 -8.98 -2.91 13.83
N SER A 150 -10.27 -2.80 14.16
CA SER A 150 -10.75 -1.89 15.22
C SER A 150 -10.11 -2.22 16.57
N ASN A 151 -10.13 -3.49 17.00
CA ASN A 151 -9.52 -3.93 18.25
C ASN A 151 -8.00 -3.69 18.29
N LEU A 152 -7.30 -3.95 17.18
CA LEU A 152 -5.87 -3.69 17.06
C LEU A 152 -5.55 -2.21 17.28
N LEU A 153 -6.22 -1.32 16.53
CA LEU A 153 -6.01 0.13 16.62
C LEU A 153 -6.38 0.67 18.00
N ASN A 154 -7.51 0.22 18.58
CA ASN A 154 -7.94 0.62 19.92
C ASN A 154 -6.96 0.17 21.00
N THR A 155 -6.48 -1.07 20.93
CA THR A 155 -5.50 -1.61 21.90
C THR A 155 -4.20 -0.82 21.88
N LEU A 156 -3.76 -0.40 20.69
CA LEU A 156 -2.55 0.39 20.50
C LEU A 156 -2.78 1.90 20.67
N SER A 157 -4.03 2.34 20.86
CA SER A 157 -4.42 3.77 20.83
C SER A 157 -3.89 4.48 19.57
N TYR A 158 -3.94 3.79 18.42
CA TYR A 158 -3.38 4.26 17.17
C TYR A 158 -4.45 4.97 16.34
N GLN A 159 -4.19 6.23 15.97
CA GLN A 159 -5.13 7.03 15.18
C GLN A 159 -5.08 6.65 13.70
N ASP A 160 -6.21 6.18 13.18
CA ASP A 160 -6.51 6.01 11.76
C ASP A 160 -7.29 7.19 11.18
N LEU A 161 -7.37 7.25 9.86
CA LEU A 161 -8.24 8.14 9.11
C LEU A 161 -9.34 7.30 8.44
N ASP A 162 -10.42 7.09 9.18
CA ASP A 162 -11.56 6.27 8.77
C ASP A 162 -12.66 7.09 8.10
N GLY A 163 -12.85 6.84 6.80
CA GLY A 163 -13.85 7.48 5.95
C GLY A 163 -15.29 7.28 6.41
N TYR A 164 -15.58 6.21 7.15
CA TYR A 164 -16.90 5.99 7.73
C TYR A 164 -17.27 7.09 8.74
N HIS A 165 -16.27 7.64 9.45
CA HIS A 165 -16.46 8.66 10.48
C HIS A 165 -16.16 10.08 9.99
N ILE A 166 -15.09 10.27 9.22
CA ILE A 166 -14.65 11.61 8.75
C ILE A 166 -15.42 12.07 7.50
N GLY A 167 -15.98 11.12 6.73
CA GLY A 167 -16.75 11.39 5.52
C GLY A 167 -16.03 12.27 4.51
N LYS A 168 -16.78 13.19 3.89
CA LYS A 168 -16.31 14.03 2.79
C LYS A 168 -15.24 15.07 3.16
N ALA A 169 -14.84 15.16 4.42
CA ALA A 169 -13.71 16.01 4.81
C ALA A 169 -12.36 15.40 4.38
N ALA A 170 -12.29 14.09 4.20
CA ALA A 170 -11.06 13.39 3.79
C ALA A 170 -11.22 12.43 2.60
N PHE A 171 -12.43 12.32 2.05
CA PHE A 171 -12.74 11.42 0.94
C PHE A 171 -13.66 12.11 -0.05
N ALA A 172 -13.64 11.66 -1.30
CA ALA A 172 -14.54 12.14 -2.33
C ALA A 172 -15.10 10.98 -3.15
N PHE A 173 -16.26 11.23 -3.73
CA PHE A 173 -16.94 10.31 -4.63
C PHE A 173 -16.63 10.70 -6.07
N ASP A 174 -16.26 9.74 -6.90
CA ASP A 174 -15.99 9.94 -8.32
C ASP A 174 -17.22 9.61 -9.17
N GLN A 175 -17.96 10.66 -9.56
CA GLN A 175 -19.17 10.49 -10.37
C GLN A 175 -18.87 9.96 -11.76
N ASP A 176 -17.73 10.31 -12.36
CA ASP A 176 -17.38 9.86 -13.72
C ASP A 176 -17.09 8.35 -13.73
N ARG A 177 -16.46 7.82 -12.68
CA ARG A 177 -16.27 6.38 -12.50
C ARG A 177 -17.61 5.69 -12.29
N GLN A 178 -18.52 6.24 -11.49
CA GLN A 178 -19.85 5.65 -11.35
C GLN A 178 -20.58 5.63 -12.70
N ASN A 179 -20.55 6.74 -13.45
CA ASN A 179 -21.15 6.83 -14.79
C ASN A 179 -20.52 5.85 -15.80
N ALA A 180 -19.30 5.39 -15.55
CA ALA A 180 -18.64 4.34 -16.33
C ALA A 180 -19.08 2.91 -15.96
N GLY A 181 -20.08 2.76 -15.08
CA GLY A 181 -20.69 1.48 -14.69
C GLY A 181 -20.04 0.80 -13.50
N TYR A 182 -19.24 1.54 -12.72
CA TYR A 182 -18.64 1.03 -11.50
C TYR A 182 -19.61 1.18 -10.32
N ARG A 183 -19.69 0.15 -9.48
CA ARG A 183 -20.48 0.18 -8.25
C ARG A 183 -20.05 1.32 -7.32
N GLU A 184 -20.99 1.83 -6.54
CA GLU A 184 -20.79 2.98 -5.66
C GLU A 184 -19.57 2.82 -4.72
N GLU A 185 -19.42 1.66 -4.10
CA GLU A 185 -18.33 1.37 -3.17
C GLU A 185 -16.95 1.40 -3.86
N ASN A 186 -16.90 1.23 -5.18
CA ASN A 186 -15.71 1.30 -6.01
C ASN A 186 -15.45 2.71 -6.59
N CYS A 187 -16.18 3.74 -6.14
CA CYS A 187 -16.05 5.11 -6.63
C CYS A 187 -15.47 6.10 -5.61
N TRP A 188 -15.20 5.65 -4.38
CA TRP A 188 -14.62 6.49 -3.33
C TRP A 188 -13.10 6.55 -3.38
N TYR A 189 -12.55 7.76 -3.34
CA TYR A 189 -11.10 8.00 -3.36
C TYR A 189 -10.68 9.03 -2.31
N THR A 190 -9.37 9.17 -2.13
CA THR A 190 -8.77 10.27 -1.37
C THR A 190 -7.56 10.86 -2.11
N THR A 191 -7.04 11.96 -1.60
CA THR A 191 -5.87 12.68 -2.11
C THR A 191 -5.00 13.14 -0.94
N GLY A 192 -3.77 13.55 -1.20
CA GLY A 192 -2.90 14.05 -0.14
C GLY A 192 -3.46 15.26 0.61
N GLU A 193 -4.15 16.17 -0.11
CA GLU A 193 -4.82 17.32 0.48
C GLU A 193 -5.98 16.91 1.39
N MET A 194 -6.82 15.97 0.93
CA MET A 194 -7.96 15.46 1.70
C MET A 194 -7.48 14.74 2.98
N ILE A 195 -6.40 13.97 2.90
CA ILE A 195 -5.80 13.31 4.08
C ILE A 195 -5.33 14.36 5.09
N ARG A 196 -4.62 15.41 4.66
CA ARG A 196 -4.18 16.51 5.53
C ARG A 196 -5.37 17.18 6.22
N ASN A 197 -6.44 17.45 5.48
CA ASN A 197 -7.67 18.05 6.02
C ASN A 197 -8.34 17.14 7.07
N GLY A 198 -8.50 15.85 6.75
CA GLY A 198 -9.05 14.86 7.67
C GLY A 198 -8.28 14.75 8.99
N LEU A 199 -6.96 14.69 8.92
CA LEU A 199 -6.09 14.63 10.10
C LEU A 199 -6.16 15.92 10.93
N SER A 200 -6.26 17.09 10.29
CA SER A 200 -6.44 18.36 10.99
C SER A 200 -7.73 18.38 11.83
N ASN A 201 -8.82 17.76 11.36
CA ASN A 201 -10.07 17.65 12.12
C ASN A 201 -9.94 16.75 13.36
N TYR A 202 -9.05 15.76 13.31
CA TYR A 202 -8.69 14.93 14.47
C TYR A 202 -7.62 15.57 15.35
N GLY A 203 -7.10 16.75 14.99
CA GLY A 203 -6.02 17.41 15.73
C GLY A 203 -4.68 16.69 15.65
N THR A 204 -4.46 15.92 14.57
CA THR A 204 -3.23 15.16 14.32
C THR A 204 -2.53 15.64 13.04
N THR A 205 -1.31 15.17 12.81
CA THR A 205 -0.44 15.62 11.71
C THR A 205 0.32 14.46 11.06
N LEU A 206 0.80 14.72 9.85
CA LEU A 206 1.72 13.86 9.09
C LEU A 206 3.19 14.15 9.43
N GLU A 207 3.44 15.15 10.29
CA GLU A 207 4.75 15.36 10.87
C GLU A 207 5.03 14.32 11.96
N GLY A 208 6.17 13.64 11.86
CA GLY A 208 6.60 12.68 12.88
C GLY A 208 7.69 11.75 12.39
N ALA A 209 8.27 11.01 13.34
CA ALA A 209 9.30 10.03 13.03
C ALA A 209 8.78 9.00 12.02
N ASN A 210 9.66 8.56 11.13
CA ASN A 210 9.46 7.41 10.27
C ASN A 210 10.53 6.36 10.56
N THR A 211 10.25 5.14 10.13
CA THR A 211 11.15 4.00 10.27
C THR A 211 11.41 3.43 8.89
N PRO A 212 12.68 3.24 8.47
CA PRO A 212 12.97 2.54 7.23
C PRO A 212 12.37 1.13 7.24
N LEU A 213 11.69 0.76 6.15
CA LEU A 213 11.08 -0.56 6.01
C LEU A 213 12.13 -1.67 5.90
N PHE A 214 13.26 -1.37 5.25
CA PHE A 214 14.37 -2.30 5.04
C PHE A 214 15.72 -1.62 5.29
N VAL A 215 16.77 -2.43 5.38
CA VAL A 215 18.14 -1.94 5.21
C VAL A 215 18.45 -1.85 3.72
N PHE A 216 18.49 -0.64 3.18
CA PHE A 216 18.73 -0.41 1.76
C PHE A 216 20.22 -0.31 1.43
N GLY A 217 20.59 -0.76 0.23
CA GLY A 217 21.95 -0.62 -0.29
C GLY A 217 22.12 -1.19 -1.69
N GLU A 218 23.17 -0.75 -2.38
CA GLU A 218 23.47 -1.25 -3.72
C GLU A 218 23.78 -2.75 -3.71
N ARG A 219 23.23 -3.46 -4.70
CA ARG A 219 23.48 -4.88 -4.91
C ARG A 219 24.18 -5.10 -6.27
N PRO A 220 25.03 -6.14 -6.40
CA PRO A 220 25.62 -6.49 -7.68
C PRO A 220 24.54 -6.80 -8.73
N ALA A 221 24.74 -6.32 -9.95
CA ALA A 221 23.85 -6.65 -11.07
C ALA A 221 23.83 -8.16 -11.34
N VAL A 222 22.63 -8.71 -11.56
CA VAL A 222 22.44 -10.12 -11.92
C VAL A 222 22.76 -10.29 -13.42
N ALA A 223 23.72 -11.17 -13.71
CA ALA A 223 24.04 -11.53 -15.08
C ALA A 223 22.86 -12.26 -15.75
N GLU A 224 22.68 -12.07 -17.06
CA GLU A 224 21.55 -12.67 -17.81
C GLU A 224 21.44 -14.19 -17.63
N ALA A 225 22.56 -14.90 -17.70
CA ALA A 225 22.61 -16.35 -17.52
C ALA A 225 22.30 -16.82 -16.07
N ALA A 226 22.26 -15.91 -15.10
CA ALA A 226 21.92 -16.19 -13.71
C ALA A 226 20.47 -15.80 -13.36
N ARG A 227 19.69 -15.29 -14.32
CA ARG A 227 18.29 -14.90 -14.10
C ARG A 227 17.39 -16.12 -14.00
N ASN A 228 17.08 -16.50 -12.77
CA ASN A 228 16.26 -17.65 -12.41
C ASN A 228 14.89 -17.28 -11.81
N ALA A 229 14.51 -16.00 -11.84
CA ALA A 229 13.26 -15.48 -11.28
C ALA A 229 12.64 -14.44 -12.21
N THR A 230 12.19 -14.84 -13.40
CA THR A 230 11.63 -13.93 -14.41
C THR A 230 10.12 -13.89 -14.46
N ALA A 231 9.42 -14.89 -13.94
CA ALA A 231 7.96 -14.83 -13.78
C ALA A 231 7.54 -15.49 -12.47
N LEU A 232 6.90 -14.70 -11.61
CA LEU A 232 6.29 -15.10 -10.35
C LEU A 232 4.77 -15.08 -10.51
N THR A 233 4.10 -16.14 -10.06
CA THR A 233 2.65 -16.20 -9.89
C THR A 233 2.35 -16.53 -8.44
N VAL A 234 1.62 -15.64 -7.77
CA VAL A 234 1.08 -15.84 -6.42
C VAL A 234 -0.42 -16.09 -6.57
N THR A 235 -0.88 -17.29 -6.24
CA THR A 235 -2.32 -17.62 -6.24
C THR A 235 -2.83 -17.52 -4.81
N PHE A 236 -3.69 -16.53 -4.56
CA PHE A 236 -4.34 -16.28 -3.27
C PHE A 236 -5.61 -17.12 -3.09
N SER A 237 -6.32 -17.39 -4.19
CA SER A 237 -7.43 -18.34 -4.28
C SER A 237 -7.65 -18.79 -5.75
N PRO A 238 -8.54 -19.74 -6.04
CA PRO A 238 -8.81 -20.17 -7.42
C PRO A 238 -9.27 -19.05 -8.36
N SER A 239 -9.80 -17.95 -7.83
CA SER A 239 -10.28 -16.79 -8.60
C SER A 239 -9.42 -15.54 -8.39
N ASP A 240 -8.35 -15.61 -7.59
CA ASP A 240 -7.53 -14.46 -7.22
C ASP A 240 -6.05 -14.82 -7.30
N SER A 241 -5.33 -14.16 -8.21
CA SER A 241 -3.92 -14.41 -8.43
C SER A 241 -3.22 -13.17 -8.97
N GLU A 242 -1.95 -13.04 -8.56
CA GLU A 242 -1.08 -11.96 -8.97
C GLU A 242 0.12 -12.48 -9.74
N GLN A 243 0.48 -11.76 -10.81
CA GLN A 243 1.57 -12.12 -11.69
C GLN A 243 2.58 -10.97 -11.78
N LEU A 244 3.85 -11.29 -11.56
CA LEU A 244 4.97 -10.35 -11.67
C LEU A 244 6.00 -10.89 -12.65
N THR A 245 6.25 -10.16 -13.73
CA THR A 245 7.18 -10.55 -14.80
C THR A 245 8.37 -9.60 -14.87
N TYR A 246 9.58 -10.13 -14.90
CA TYR A 246 10.80 -9.35 -14.99
C TYR A 246 11.01 -8.80 -16.42
N ALA A 247 11.00 -7.49 -16.54
CA ALA A 247 11.28 -6.74 -17.76
C ALA A 247 12.77 -6.36 -17.81
N ALA A 248 13.56 -7.09 -18.62
CA ALA A 248 15.01 -6.97 -18.65
C ALA A 248 15.55 -5.62 -19.18
N ASP A 249 14.75 -4.91 -19.96
CA ASP A 249 15.03 -3.58 -20.52
C ASP A 249 14.96 -2.47 -19.46
N THR A 250 14.04 -2.60 -18.49
CA THR A 250 13.87 -1.65 -17.38
C THR A 250 14.53 -2.12 -16.08
N GLY A 251 14.76 -3.43 -15.95
CA GLY A 251 15.26 -4.03 -14.71
C GLY A 251 14.20 -4.17 -13.62
N LEU A 252 12.91 -4.05 -13.96
CA LEU A 252 11.79 -4.08 -13.01
C LEU A 252 10.92 -5.32 -13.19
N TYR A 253 10.21 -5.70 -12.14
CA TYR A 253 9.10 -6.64 -12.19
C TYR A 253 7.80 -5.89 -12.47
N VAL A 254 7.20 -6.10 -13.64
CA VAL A 254 5.89 -5.52 -13.98
C VAL A 254 4.76 -6.39 -13.47
N LYS A 255 3.73 -5.78 -12.89
CA LYS A 255 2.50 -6.47 -12.45
C LYS A 255 1.55 -6.65 -13.63
N THR A 256 0.93 -7.82 -13.72
CA THR A 256 -0.07 -8.15 -14.74
C THR A 256 -1.29 -8.78 -14.08
N ASN A 257 -2.46 -8.52 -14.66
CA ASN A 257 -3.72 -9.15 -14.26
C ASN A 257 -3.70 -10.64 -14.62
N ALA A 258 -4.66 -11.42 -14.09
CA ALA A 258 -4.73 -12.86 -14.31
C ALA A 258 -4.83 -13.27 -15.80
N ASP A 259 -5.41 -12.40 -16.64
CA ASP A 259 -5.53 -12.59 -18.09
C ASP A 259 -4.26 -12.21 -18.88
N GLY A 260 -3.21 -11.77 -18.19
CA GLY A 260 -1.94 -11.34 -18.77
C GLY A 260 -1.90 -9.88 -19.25
N SER A 261 -2.99 -9.13 -19.11
CA SER A 261 -3.01 -7.70 -19.38
C SER A 261 -2.19 -6.92 -18.33
N ALA A 262 -1.70 -5.74 -18.71
CA ALA A 262 -0.94 -4.90 -17.78
C ALA A 262 -1.84 -4.40 -16.64
N THR A 263 -1.39 -4.53 -15.40
CA THR A 263 -2.00 -3.81 -14.29
C THR A 263 -1.61 -2.34 -14.40
N THR A 264 -2.55 -1.48 -14.77
CA THR A 264 -2.33 -0.04 -14.96
C THR A 264 -2.97 0.77 -13.86
N ASP A 265 -2.36 1.90 -13.51
CA ASP A 265 -2.96 2.91 -12.66
C ASP A 265 -4.04 3.70 -13.42
N ALA A 266 -5.23 3.78 -12.85
CA ALA A 266 -6.37 4.46 -13.46
C ALA A 266 -6.17 5.99 -13.58
N ASP A 267 -5.25 6.60 -12.82
CA ASP A 267 -5.03 8.05 -12.81
C ASP A 267 -4.18 8.50 -14.01
N ASN A 268 -3.18 7.70 -14.37
CA ASN A 268 -2.17 8.09 -15.34
C ASN A 268 -1.87 7.04 -16.45
N GLY A 269 -2.52 5.87 -16.40
CA GLY A 269 -2.36 4.79 -17.36
C GLY A 269 -1.00 4.07 -17.30
N GLN A 270 -0.15 4.36 -16.32
CA GLN A 270 1.16 3.73 -16.19
C GLN A 270 1.02 2.30 -15.69
N GLN A 271 1.77 1.38 -16.29
CA GLN A 271 1.88 0.02 -15.79
C GLN A 271 2.64 0.02 -14.47
N VAL A 272 2.11 -0.71 -13.49
CA VAL A 272 2.70 -0.86 -12.16
C VAL A 272 3.92 -1.77 -12.23
N ALA A 273 5.05 -1.33 -11.65
CA ALA A 273 6.30 -2.07 -11.67
C ALA A 273 7.16 -1.85 -10.42
N PHE A 274 7.97 -2.84 -10.07
CA PHE A 274 8.73 -2.89 -8.81
C PHE A 274 10.19 -3.28 -9.03
N THR A 275 11.09 -2.71 -8.24
CA THR A 275 12.49 -3.12 -8.17
C THR A 275 12.65 -4.38 -7.32
N ASN A 276 11.81 -4.49 -6.29
CA ASN A 276 11.88 -5.51 -5.26
C ASN A 276 10.54 -6.25 -5.17
N VAL A 277 10.59 -7.57 -5.07
CA VAL A 277 9.40 -8.39 -4.87
C VAL A 277 9.66 -9.35 -3.71
N PHE A 278 8.77 -9.36 -2.74
CA PHE A 278 8.84 -10.22 -1.56
C PHE A 278 7.62 -11.13 -1.49
N VAL A 279 7.85 -12.38 -1.09
CA VAL A 279 6.78 -13.28 -0.68
C VAL A 279 7.10 -13.75 0.73
N LEU A 280 6.38 -13.26 1.72
CA LEU A 280 6.57 -13.61 3.13
C LEU A 280 5.69 -14.81 3.46
N TYR A 281 6.31 -15.94 3.83
CA TYR A 281 5.57 -17.13 4.21
C TYR A 281 5.22 -17.01 5.68
N ALA A 282 3.93 -16.96 5.98
CA ALA A 282 3.42 -16.83 7.34
C ALA A 282 2.44 -17.97 7.63
N SER A 283 2.65 -18.68 8.73
CA SER A 283 1.70 -19.70 9.18
C SER A 283 0.33 -19.06 9.38
N SER A 284 -0.73 -19.71 8.90
CA SER A 284 -2.07 -19.14 8.95
C SER A 284 -3.12 -20.11 9.48
N GLY A 285 -4.13 -19.58 10.15
CA GLY A 285 -5.35 -20.24 10.58
C GLY A 285 -6.59 -19.39 10.24
N ILE A 286 -7.64 -19.60 11.02
CA ILE A 286 -8.92 -18.89 10.92
C ILE A 286 -9.25 -18.33 12.31
N LYS A 287 -9.71 -17.08 12.36
CA LYS A 287 -10.16 -16.43 13.59
C LYS A 287 -11.53 -16.96 14.02
N ASP A 288 -11.99 -16.49 15.17
CA ASP A 288 -13.22 -16.94 15.82
C ASP A 288 -14.51 -16.64 15.05
N ASP A 289 -14.49 -15.69 14.11
CA ASP A 289 -15.60 -15.44 13.18
C ASP A 289 -15.76 -16.51 12.09
N GLY A 290 -14.76 -17.38 11.90
CA GLY A 290 -14.79 -18.48 10.96
C GLY A 290 -14.39 -18.13 9.52
N TYR A 291 -14.10 -16.87 9.20
CA TYR A 291 -13.73 -16.47 7.82
C TYR A 291 -12.59 -15.44 7.74
N THR A 292 -12.24 -14.72 8.81
CA THR A 292 -11.05 -13.88 8.83
C THR A 292 -9.79 -14.73 9.02
N ARG A 293 -8.74 -14.44 8.26
CA ARG A 293 -7.45 -15.14 8.36
C ARG A 293 -6.69 -14.69 9.61
N ASP A 294 -6.18 -15.67 10.33
CA ASP A 294 -5.22 -15.45 11.42
C ASP A 294 -3.82 -15.77 10.90
N TYR A 295 -2.90 -14.82 10.95
CA TYR A 295 -1.51 -15.04 10.53
C TYR A 295 -0.58 -14.90 11.73
N ASP A 296 0.30 -15.88 11.91
CA ASP A 296 1.45 -15.72 12.79
C ASP A 296 2.46 -14.81 12.11
N LEU A 297 2.39 -13.53 12.48
CA LEU A 297 3.29 -12.49 11.98
C LEU A 297 4.57 -12.35 12.79
N THR A 298 4.93 -13.29 13.66
CA THR A 298 6.18 -13.20 14.44
C THR A 298 7.43 -13.53 13.61
N GLY A 299 7.28 -14.31 12.54
CA GLY A 299 8.36 -14.57 11.60
C GLY A 299 8.13 -15.77 10.71
N GLY A 300 9.07 -16.00 9.81
CA GLY A 300 9.03 -17.11 8.88
C GLY A 300 10.14 -17.07 7.85
N THR A 301 9.98 -17.91 6.84
CA THR A 301 10.80 -17.91 5.63
C THR A 301 10.12 -17.06 4.56
N GLY A 302 10.83 -16.67 3.52
CA GLY A 302 10.23 -16.02 2.37
C GLY A 302 11.14 -16.02 1.15
N LEU A 303 10.69 -15.33 0.12
CA LEU A 303 11.44 -15.06 -1.10
C LEU A 303 11.74 -13.57 -1.21
N TYR A 304 12.94 -13.23 -1.65
CA TYR A 304 13.29 -11.90 -2.13
C TYR A 304 13.75 -11.98 -3.59
N LEU A 305 13.10 -11.22 -4.46
CA LEU A 305 13.34 -11.16 -5.90
C LEU A 305 13.80 -9.75 -6.27
N THR A 306 14.91 -9.68 -7.01
CA THR A 306 15.45 -8.43 -7.57
C THR A 306 16.37 -8.74 -8.74
N GLY A 307 16.40 -7.88 -9.77
CA GLY A 307 17.29 -8.05 -10.93
C GLY A 307 17.06 -9.31 -11.78
N GLY A 308 15.90 -9.96 -11.65
CA GLY A 308 15.58 -11.20 -12.37
C GLY A 308 16.09 -12.48 -11.69
N ALA A 309 16.61 -12.38 -10.46
CA ALA A 309 16.98 -13.52 -9.62
C ALA A 309 16.23 -13.49 -8.28
N TRP A 310 16.27 -14.61 -7.56
CA TRP A 310 15.68 -14.76 -6.24
C TRP A 310 16.65 -15.35 -5.23
N GLU A 311 16.42 -15.05 -3.95
CA GLU A 311 17.02 -15.74 -2.81
C GLU A 311 15.99 -16.04 -1.72
N GLN A 312 16.24 -17.11 -0.96
CA GLN A 312 15.48 -17.39 0.25
C GLN A 312 15.91 -16.42 1.36
N ILE A 313 14.92 -15.89 2.07
CA ILE A 313 15.12 -14.99 3.21
C ILE A 313 14.44 -15.56 4.45
N HIS A 314 14.85 -15.07 5.62
CA HIS A 314 14.09 -15.22 6.86
C HIS A 314 13.64 -13.84 7.32
N TRP A 315 12.42 -13.76 7.82
CA TRP A 315 11.84 -12.52 8.33
C TRP A 315 11.33 -12.71 9.75
N THR A 316 11.42 -11.67 10.56
CA THR A 316 10.84 -11.63 11.91
C THR A 316 10.11 -10.31 12.14
N LYS A 317 9.10 -10.36 13.00
CA LYS A 317 8.56 -9.21 13.72
C LYS A 317 8.37 -9.62 15.18
N GLU A 318 8.51 -8.67 16.09
CA GLU A 318 8.27 -8.97 17.50
C GLU A 318 6.77 -9.08 17.77
N ASP A 319 6.02 -8.07 17.35
CA ASP A 319 4.57 -7.97 17.45
C ASP A 319 4.02 -7.01 16.37
N ALA A 320 2.76 -6.56 16.52
CA ALA A 320 2.11 -5.61 15.63
C ALA A 320 2.81 -4.23 15.54
N THR A 321 3.64 -3.87 16.51
CA THR A 321 4.40 -2.62 16.58
C THR A 321 5.87 -2.80 16.20
N GLY A 322 6.37 -4.04 16.22
CA GLY A 322 7.75 -4.37 15.88
C GLY A 322 8.07 -4.21 14.37
N PRO A 323 9.24 -3.67 14.02
CA PRO A 323 9.65 -3.51 12.63
C PRO A 323 9.88 -4.87 11.96
N LEU A 324 9.67 -4.92 10.65
CA LEU A 324 10.03 -6.07 9.83
C LEU A 324 11.57 -6.14 9.72
N GLN A 325 12.14 -7.25 10.15
CA GLN A 325 13.58 -7.52 9.98
C GLN A 325 13.78 -8.66 9.00
N LEU A 326 14.72 -8.49 8.07
CA LEU A 326 15.03 -9.47 7.03
C LEU A 326 16.48 -9.95 7.16
N THR A 327 16.69 -11.25 7.00
CA THR A 327 18.02 -11.87 6.92
C THR A 327 18.14 -12.81 5.73
N ASP A 328 19.36 -12.95 5.21
CA ASP A 328 19.69 -13.95 4.19
C ASP A 328 19.66 -15.38 4.76
N ALA A 329 19.91 -16.37 3.92
CA ALA A 329 19.99 -17.77 4.34
C ALA A 329 21.12 -18.07 5.35
N ASN A 330 22.10 -17.16 5.50
CA ASN A 330 23.21 -17.28 6.45
C ASN A 330 22.94 -16.54 7.77
N GLY A 331 21.79 -15.87 7.92
CA GLY A 331 21.42 -15.09 9.09
C GLY A 331 22.04 -13.68 9.14
N GLN A 332 22.61 -13.20 8.03
CA GLN A 332 23.07 -11.80 7.92
C GLN A 332 21.90 -10.90 7.54
N THR A 333 21.89 -9.66 8.05
CA THR A 333 20.88 -8.67 7.65
C THR A 333 20.83 -8.53 6.13
N LEU A 334 19.63 -8.66 5.57
CA LEU A 334 19.41 -8.55 4.14
C LEU A 334 19.54 -7.09 3.70
N VAL A 335 20.38 -6.85 2.70
CA VAL A 335 20.44 -5.56 2.00
C VAL A 335 19.42 -5.58 0.86
N VAL A 336 18.50 -4.62 0.83
CA VAL A 336 17.47 -4.48 -0.21
C VAL A 336 17.89 -3.42 -1.22
N SER A 337 17.74 -3.70 -2.52
CA SER A 337 18.03 -2.72 -3.58
C SER A 337 17.14 -1.48 -3.42
N PRO A 338 17.66 -0.25 -3.59
CA PRO A 338 16.81 0.93 -3.59
C PRO A 338 15.75 0.89 -4.71
N GLY A 339 14.50 1.18 -4.38
CA GLY A 339 13.37 1.22 -5.31
C GLY A 339 12.07 0.66 -4.74
N LYS A 340 11.01 0.70 -5.56
CA LYS A 340 9.65 0.29 -5.17
C LYS A 340 9.56 -1.20 -4.87
N SER A 341 8.69 -1.57 -3.94
CA SER A 341 8.53 -2.96 -3.50
C SER A 341 7.11 -3.48 -3.61
N PHE A 342 6.94 -4.74 -4.01
CA PHE A 342 5.71 -5.51 -3.82
C PHE A 342 5.93 -6.55 -2.73
N ILE A 343 5.01 -6.69 -1.78
CA ILE A 343 5.07 -7.66 -0.69
C ILE A 343 3.78 -8.49 -0.69
N ALA A 344 3.89 -9.77 -1.01
CA ALA A 344 2.81 -10.72 -0.81
C ALA A 344 2.97 -11.43 0.54
N ILE A 345 1.89 -11.53 1.32
CA ILE A 345 1.81 -12.39 2.51
C ILE A 345 1.11 -13.67 2.11
N TRP A 346 1.80 -14.81 2.22
CA TRP A 346 1.36 -16.08 1.68
C TRP A 346 1.32 -17.17 2.76
N GLY A 347 0.17 -17.82 2.92
CA GLY A 347 -0.08 -18.80 3.97
C GLY A 347 0.07 -20.26 3.53
N GLY A 348 0.03 -20.52 2.22
CA GLY A 348 0.19 -21.88 1.68
C GLY A 348 -0.88 -22.89 2.13
N TYR A 349 -2.06 -22.40 2.49
CA TYR A 349 -3.25 -23.20 2.79
C TYR A 349 -3.99 -23.62 1.51
N TYR A 350 -5.06 -24.40 1.67
CA TYR A 350 -5.80 -24.97 0.55
C TYR A 350 -6.32 -23.87 -0.41
N GLY A 351 -6.14 -24.09 -1.72
CA GLY A 351 -6.50 -23.14 -2.76
C GLY A 351 -5.43 -22.09 -3.09
N GLN A 352 -4.36 -21.98 -2.28
CA GLN A 352 -3.20 -21.15 -2.60
C GLN A 352 -2.14 -21.90 -3.40
N GLY A 353 -1.38 -21.13 -4.17
CA GLY A 353 -0.29 -21.63 -5.00
C GLY A 353 0.81 -20.59 -5.16
N LEU A 354 2.02 -21.06 -5.44
CA LEU A 354 3.17 -20.20 -5.69
C LEU A 354 4.05 -20.86 -6.76
N THR A 355 4.25 -20.14 -7.87
CA THR A 355 5.09 -20.61 -8.97
C THR A 355 6.11 -19.54 -9.32
N LEU A 356 7.38 -19.94 -9.46
CA LEU A 356 8.45 -19.09 -9.92
C LEU A 356 9.20 -19.79 -11.04
N THR A 357 9.45 -19.09 -12.15
CA THR A 357 10.19 -19.62 -13.29
C THR A 357 11.37 -18.72 -13.66
N GLY A 358 12.43 -19.35 -14.17
CA GLY A 358 13.59 -18.66 -14.75
C GLY A 358 13.39 -18.28 -16.22
N ALA A 359 14.37 -17.58 -16.78
CA ALA A 359 14.31 -17.07 -18.16
C ALA A 359 14.19 -18.18 -19.22
N ASP A 360 14.62 -19.40 -18.89
CA ASP A 360 14.54 -20.60 -19.72
C ASP A 360 13.20 -21.36 -19.57
N GLY A 361 12.28 -20.85 -18.75
CA GLY A 361 11.01 -21.49 -18.40
C GLY A 361 11.13 -22.54 -17.31
N THR A 362 12.31 -22.77 -16.73
CA THR A 362 12.51 -23.75 -15.67
C THR A 362 11.86 -23.28 -14.38
N GLN A 363 10.93 -24.07 -13.85
CA GLN A 363 10.31 -23.84 -12.54
C GLN A 363 11.33 -24.04 -11.42
N GLN A 364 11.36 -23.10 -10.48
CA GLN A 364 12.28 -23.10 -9.34
C GLN A 364 11.76 -23.99 -8.23
N THR A 365 12.67 -24.65 -7.51
CA THR A 365 12.36 -25.33 -6.25
C THR A 365 12.30 -24.29 -5.13
N LEU A 366 11.10 -24.00 -4.66
CA LEU A 366 10.85 -23.03 -3.59
C LEU A 366 10.96 -23.68 -2.20
N PRO A 367 11.16 -22.89 -1.13
CA PRO A 367 11.12 -23.38 0.25
C PRO A 367 9.78 -24.04 0.57
N GLU A 368 9.78 -24.93 1.57
CA GLU A 368 8.54 -25.56 2.02
C GLU A 368 7.51 -24.52 2.48
N LYS A 369 6.25 -24.80 2.18
CA LYS A 369 5.12 -23.99 2.64
C LYS A 369 5.05 -24.01 4.17
N PRO A 370 4.58 -22.93 4.81
CA PRO A 370 4.51 -22.89 6.26
C PRO A 370 3.49 -23.91 6.78
N ALA A 371 3.68 -24.37 8.02
CA ALA A 371 2.68 -25.17 8.71
C ALA A 371 1.45 -24.29 8.98
N LEU A 372 0.25 -24.88 8.92
CA LEU A 372 -0.96 -24.16 9.29
C LEU A 372 -1.04 -24.05 10.81
N LEU A 373 -1.61 -22.95 11.29
CA LEU A 373 -1.91 -22.80 12.71
C LEU A 373 -3.03 -23.76 13.11
N GLU A 374 -2.98 -24.28 14.33
CA GLU A 374 -4.13 -24.97 14.90
C GLU A 374 -5.25 -23.96 15.11
N SER A 375 -6.28 -24.05 14.27
CA SER A 375 -7.49 -23.24 14.39
C SER A 375 -8.40 -23.82 15.47
N GLY A 376 -8.95 -22.96 16.34
CA GLY A 376 -10.04 -23.32 17.24
C GLY A 376 -11.36 -23.59 16.50
N VAL A 377 -11.43 -23.21 15.22
CA VAL A 377 -12.56 -23.43 14.31
C VAL A 377 -12.25 -24.62 13.41
N SER A 378 -13.16 -25.60 13.32
CA SER A 378 -13.01 -26.74 12.41
C SER A 378 -13.14 -26.32 10.94
N ASP A 379 -12.53 -27.08 10.03
CA ASP A 379 -12.62 -26.81 8.59
C ASP A 379 -14.08 -26.74 8.10
N GLU A 380 -14.97 -27.57 8.64
CA GLU A 380 -16.41 -27.56 8.33
C GLU A 380 -17.09 -26.28 8.82
N ALA A 381 -16.77 -25.83 10.03
CA ALA A 381 -17.32 -24.59 10.58
C ALA A 381 -16.80 -23.36 9.84
N ALA A 382 -15.51 -23.34 9.47
CA ALA A 382 -14.93 -22.28 8.66
C ALA A 382 -15.55 -22.22 7.25
N ALA A 383 -15.76 -23.38 6.62
CA ALA A 383 -16.44 -23.45 5.33
C ALA A 383 -17.90 -22.97 5.39
N ALA A 384 -18.62 -23.29 6.48
CA ALA A 384 -19.98 -22.81 6.70
C ALA A 384 -20.03 -21.29 6.94
N ALA A 385 -19.13 -20.76 7.78
CA ALA A 385 -19.02 -19.32 8.04
C ALA A 385 -18.63 -18.55 6.78
N GLN A 386 -17.72 -19.08 5.97
CA GLN A 386 -17.39 -18.51 4.66
C GLN A 386 -18.61 -18.46 3.74
N ALA A 387 -19.36 -19.56 3.64
CA ALA A 387 -20.55 -19.61 2.78
C ALA A 387 -21.62 -18.62 3.24
N GLU A 388 -21.77 -18.41 4.55
CA GLU A 388 -22.67 -17.40 5.10
C GLU A 388 -22.19 -15.97 4.80
N PHE A 389 -20.89 -15.70 4.97
CA PHE A 389 -20.28 -14.42 4.61
C PHE A 389 -20.47 -14.11 3.11
N ASP A 390 -20.16 -15.06 2.23
CA ASP A 390 -20.33 -14.92 0.78
C ASP A 390 -21.80 -14.68 0.40
N ALA A 391 -22.73 -15.36 1.08
CA ALA A 391 -24.16 -15.16 0.87
C ALA A 391 -24.62 -13.77 1.31
N GLN A 392 -24.14 -13.27 2.45
CA GLN A 392 -24.44 -11.92 2.92
C GLN A 392 -23.89 -10.86 1.97
N GLN A 393 -22.64 -11.01 1.52
CA GLN A 393 -22.04 -10.08 0.56
C GLN A 393 -22.84 -10.06 -0.75
N LYS A 394 -23.27 -11.23 -1.24
CA LYS A 394 -24.10 -11.33 -2.44
C LYS A 394 -25.45 -10.63 -2.29
N ILE A 395 -26.04 -10.63 -1.09
CA ILE A 395 -27.27 -9.89 -0.80
C ILE A 395 -27.01 -8.39 -0.85
N ILE A 396 -25.95 -7.91 -0.19
CA ILE A 396 -25.55 -6.49 -0.20
C ILE A 396 -25.31 -6.00 -1.63
N ASP A 397 -24.54 -6.76 -2.41
CA ASP A 397 -24.26 -6.47 -3.81
C ASP A 397 -25.55 -6.41 -4.66
N ALA A 398 -26.47 -7.34 -4.43
CA ALA A 398 -27.75 -7.38 -5.13
C ALA A 398 -28.63 -6.17 -4.76
N GLN A 399 -28.66 -5.76 -3.48
CA GLN A 399 -29.37 -4.56 -3.05
C GLN A 399 -28.82 -3.31 -3.74
N ALA A 400 -27.50 -3.11 -3.70
CA ALA A 400 -26.85 -1.98 -4.32
C ALA A 400 -27.12 -1.93 -5.84
N ALA A 401 -27.03 -3.07 -6.53
CA ALA A 401 -27.31 -3.16 -7.96
C ALA A 401 -28.78 -2.82 -8.30
N VAL A 402 -29.74 -3.25 -7.46
CA VAL A 402 -31.17 -2.91 -7.64
C VAL A 402 -31.41 -1.43 -7.38
N GLU A 403 -30.85 -0.87 -6.31
CA GLU A 403 -30.99 0.54 -5.97
C GLU A 403 -30.41 1.43 -7.08
N GLU A 404 -29.20 1.12 -7.57
CA GLU A 404 -28.55 1.84 -8.65
C GLU A 404 -29.35 1.74 -9.95
N ALA A 405 -29.77 0.53 -10.34
CA ALA A 405 -30.54 0.35 -11.57
C ALA A 405 -31.88 1.08 -11.52
N ASN A 406 -32.56 1.08 -10.35
CA ASN A 406 -33.79 1.84 -10.15
C ASN A 406 -33.56 3.36 -10.18
N ALA A 407 -32.42 3.84 -9.71
CA ALA A 407 -32.07 5.27 -9.76
C ALA A 407 -31.83 5.75 -11.21
N GLN A 408 -31.23 4.91 -12.06
CA GLN A 408 -30.94 5.23 -13.46
C GLN A 408 -32.14 5.02 -14.41
N LEU A 409 -33.06 4.12 -14.07
CA LEU A 409 -34.16 3.71 -14.94
C LEU A 409 -35.06 4.87 -15.40
N PRO A 410 -35.46 5.85 -14.57
CA PRO A 410 -36.30 6.96 -15.01
C PRO A 410 -35.66 7.84 -16.09
N ASP A 411 -34.36 8.12 -15.95
CA ASP A 411 -33.61 8.93 -16.92
C ASP A 411 -33.41 8.15 -18.22
N ALA A 412 -33.11 6.86 -18.14
CA ALA A 412 -33.02 5.98 -19.30
C ALA A 412 -34.36 5.86 -20.07
N GLN A 413 -35.47 5.76 -19.34
CA GLN A 413 -36.82 5.78 -19.92
C GLN A 413 -37.12 7.12 -20.61
N THR A 414 -36.77 8.23 -19.98
CA THR A 414 -36.93 9.57 -20.57
C THR A 414 -36.12 9.71 -21.86
N ALA A 415 -34.86 9.27 -21.85
CA ALA A 415 -33.99 9.29 -23.04
C ALA A 415 -34.54 8.42 -24.18
N LEU A 416 -35.14 7.26 -23.85
CA LEU A 416 -35.81 6.41 -24.83
C LEU A 416 -37.05 7.09 -25.44
N GLU A 417 -37.87 7.74 -24.62
CA GLU A 417 -39.04 8.51 -25.10
C GLU A 417 -38.62 9.66 -26.03
N GLU A 418 -37.59 10.41 -25.66
CA GLU A 418 -37.05 11.50 -26.49
C GLU A 418 -36.45 10.99 -27.80
N ALA A 419 -35.69 9.89 -27.76
CA ALA A 419 -35.12 9.27 -28.95
C ALA A 419 -36.22 8.74 -29.89
N GLN A 420 -37.29 8.17 -29.34
CA GLN A 420 -38.44 7.72 -30.10
C GLN A 420 -39.19 8.90 -30.75
N ALA A 421 -39.42 9.99 -30.01
CA ALA A 421 -40.07 11.17 -30.55
C ALA A 421 -39.27 11.80 -31.71
N ALA A 422 -37.93 11.87 -31.57
CA ALA A 422 -37.07 12.34 -32.65
C ALA A 422 -37.12 11.43 -33.87
N LEU A 423 -37.11 10.10 -33.66
CA LEU A 423 -37.21 9.13 -34.76
C LEU A 423 -38.56 9.22 -35.48
N ASP A 424 -39.65 9.53 -34.78
CA ASP A 424 -40.97 9.71 -35.40
C ASP A 424 -41.02 10.94 -36.34
N GLU A 425 -40.16 11.94 -36.13
CA GLU A 425 -40.03 13.11 -37.03
C GLU A 425 -39.23 12.80 -38.31
N ASP A 426 -38.30 11.83 -38.27
CA ASP A 426 -37.46 11.41 -39.40
C ASP A 426 -37.14 9.90 -39.34
N SER A 427 -38.13 9.09 -39.70
CA SER A 427 -38.14 7.63 -39.46
C SER A 427 -37.09 6.82 -40.22
N GLU A 428 -36.48 7.39 -41.26
CA GLU A 428 -35.43 6.73 -42.06
C GLU A 428 -34.01 7.14 -41.62
N ASN A 429 -33.89 8.01 -40.61
CA ASN A 429 -32.60 8.50 -40.13
C ASN A 429 -31.84 7.44 -39.34
N ALA A 430 -30.75 6.94 -39.93
CA ALA A 430 -29.94 5.88 -39.32
C ALA A 430 -29.36 6.26 -37.94
N ASP A 431 -29.01 7.53 -37.73
CA ASP A 431 -28.45 7.98 -36.45
C ASP A 431 -29.52 8.02 -35.34
N LEU A 432 -30.76 8.38 -35.69
CA LEU A 432 -31.89 8.37 -34.73
C LEU A 432 -32.33 6.95 -34.39
N ILE A 433 -32.30 6.04 -35.37
CA ILE A 433 -32.52 4.60 -35.14
C ILE A 433 -31.50 4.07 -34.14
N ALA A 434 -30.20 4.34 -34.38
CA ALA A 434 -29.12 3.90 -33.51
C ALA A 434 -29.28 4.43 -32.07
N LYS A 435 -29.58 5.72 -31.90
CA LYS A 435 -29.82 6.32 -30.57
C LYS A 435 -31.00 5.69 -29.83
N ARG A 436 -32.11 5.43 -30.54
CA ARG A 436 -33.30 4.78 -29.95
C ARG A 436 -32.99 3.34 -29.56
N ASP A 437 -32.25 2.60 -30.39
CA ASP A 437 -31.83 1.23 -30.09
C ASP A 437 -30.85 1.19 -28.90
N GLU A 438 -29.92 2.15 -28.79
CA GLU A 438 -29.02 2.30 -27.64
C GLU A 438 -29.80 2.60 -26.34
N ALA A 439 -30.74 3.53 -26.39
CA ALA A 439 -31.59 3.86 -25.23
C ALA A 439 -32.48 2.68 -24.81
N GLN A 440 -33.03 1.93 -25.78
CA GLN A 440 -33.82 0.72 -25.49
C GLN A 440 -32.95 -0.37 -24.85
N ALA A 441 -31.74 -0.59 -25.39
CA ALA A 441 -30.81 -1.56 -24.84
C ALA A 441 -30.42 -1.23 -23.40
N LEU A 442 -30.25 0.06 -23.07
CA LEU A 442 -30.00 0.50 -21.69
C LEU A 442 -31.19 0.18 -20.77
N VAL A 443 -32.41 0.53 -21.16
CA VAL A 443 -33.63 0.22 -20.39
C VAL A 443 -33.79 -1.29 -20.17
N ASP A 444 -33.58 -2.09 -21.21
CA ASP A 444 -33.66 -3.55 -21.13
C ASP A 444 -32.58 -4.12 -20.18
N SER A 445 -31.35 -3.60 -20.27
CA SER A 445 -30.25 -3.98 -19.39
C SER A 445 -30.54 -3.64 -17.93
N LEU A 446 -31.07 -2.45 -17.64
CA LEU A 446 -31.41 -2.03 -16.27
C LEU A 446 -32.53 -2.91 -15.69
N ASN A 447 -33.58 -3.19 -16.46
CA ASN A 447 -34.66 -4.08 -16.04
C ASN A 447 -34.17 -5.51 -15.79
N GLN A 448 -33.23 -6.00 -16.61
CA GLN A 448 -32.61 -7.31 -16.41
C GLN A 448 -31.79 -7.35 -15.13
N THR A 449 -30.97 -6.32 -14.87
CA THR A 449 -30.21 -6.17 -13.61
C THR A 449 -31.15 -6.19 -12.40
N ILE A 450 -32.26 -5.46 -12.46
CA ILE A 450 -33.27 -5.45 -11.39
C ILE A 450 -33.85 -6.86 -11.19
N ALA A 451 -34.27 -7.53 -12.27
CA ALA A 451 -34.89 -8.84 -12.19
C ALA A 451 -33.94 -9.92 -11.60
N ASP A 452 -32.69 -9.96 -12.08
CA ASP A 452 -31.70 -10.95 -11.65
C ASP A 452 -31.32 -10.77 -10.17
N ASN A 453 -31.17 -9.53 -9.72
CA ASN A 453 -30.79 -9.24 -8.34
C ASN A 453 -31.99 -9.32 -7.39
N GLN A 454 -33.19 -8.94 -7.81
CA GLN A 454 -34.40 -9.10 -6.99
C GLN A 454 -34.67 -10.58 -6.67
N ALA A 455 -34.35 -11.50 -7.59
CA ALA A 455 -34.47 -12.93 -7.32
C ALA A 455 -33.54 -13.41 -6.18
N ILE A 456 -32.36 -12.79 -6.03
CA ILE A 456 -31.44 -13.05 -4.92
C ILE A 456 -32.05 -12.52 -3.61
N LEU A 457 -32.57 -11.30 -3.62
CA LEU A 457 -33.18 -10.66 -2.44
C LEU A 457 -34.42 -11.42 -1.95
N ASP A 458 -35.29 -11.82 -2.88
CA ASP A 458 -36.49 -12.61 -2.59
C ASP A 458 -36.14 -13.96 -1.97
N ALA A 459 -35.11 -14.64 -2.50
CA ALA A 459 -34.63 -15.91 -1.95
C ALA A 459 -34.06 -15.75 -0.53
N ALA A 460 -33.49 -14.59 -0.22
CA ALA A 460 -33.00 -14.24 1.12
C ALA A 460 -34.11 -13.74 2.06
N GLY A 461 -35.34 -13.53 1.58
CA GLY A 461 -36.43 -12.94 2.35
C GLY A 461 -36.24 -11.46 2.66
N VAL A 462 -35.40 -10.77 1.89
CA VAL A 462 -35.12 -9.34 2.03
C VAL A 462 -36.00 -8.59 1.03
N SER A 463 -36.97 -7.84 1.54
CA SER A 463 -37.69 -6.84 0.74
C SER A 463 -36.75 -5.65 0.53
N ALA A 464 -36.67 -5.11 -0.68
CA ALA A 464 -36.08 -3.80 -0.94
C ALA A 464 -36.95 -2.72 -0.29
N GLU A 465 -36.91 -2.58 1.04
CA GLU A 465 -37.51 -1.42 1.71
C GLU A 465 -36.58 -0.21 1.53
N PRO A 466 -37.14 0.98 1.27
CA PRO A 466 -36.36 2.19 1.19
C PRO A 466 -35.64 2.43 2.52
N THR A 467 -34.37 2.84 2.43
CA THR A 467 -33.54 3.22 3.57
C THR A 467 -34.34 4.10 4.55
N PRO A 468 -34.44 3.76 5.85
CA PRO A 468 -35.06 4.66 6.80
C PRO A 468 -34.26 5.96 6.84
N ALA A 469 -34.94 7.08 6.61
CA ALA A 469 -34.35 8.40 6.78
C ALA A 469 -33.76 8.51 8.19
N PRO A 470 -32.60 9.18 8.36
CA PRO A 470 -32.02 9.36 9.68
C PRO A 470 -33.05 10.03 10.60
N GLU A 471 -33.30 9.41 11.75
CA GLU A 471 -34.18 9.99 12.78
C GLU A 471 -33.68 11.39 13.11
N GLU A 472 -34.49 12.42 12.80
CA GLU A 472 -34.29 13.75 13.35
C GLU A 472 -34.23 13.61 14.87
N SER A 473 -33.07 13.94 15.44
CA SER A 473 -32.89 14.02 16.89
C SER A 473 -33.98 14.94 17.45
N ALA A 474 -34.91 14.36 18.19
CA ALA A 474 -35.93 15.08 18.92
C ALA A 474 -35.24 16.07 19.86
N SER A 475 -35.38 17.35 19.53
CA SER A 475 -35.08 18.46 20.42
C SER A 475 -35.94 18.31 21.68
N SER A 476 -35.33 17.90 22.80
CA SER A 476 -35.94 18.03 24.11
C SER A 476 -35.75 19.47 24.60
N GLU A 477 -36.77 20.31 24.39
CA GLU A 477 -37.09 21.37 25.34
C GLU A 477 -37.63 20.71 26.62
N GLY A 478 -37.02 21.05 27.78
CA GLY A 478 -37.41 20.56 29.10
C GLY A 478 -36.35 20.84 30.15
#